data_AF-A0A6P4BM64-F1
#
_entry.id   AF-A0A6P4BM64-F1
#
_cell.length_a   1.000
_cell.length_b   1.000
_cell.length_c   1.000
_cell.angle_alpha   90.00
_cell.angle_beta   90.00
_cell.angle_gamma   90.00
#
_symmetry.space_group_name_H-M   'P 1'
#
loop_
_entity.id
_entity.type
_entity.pdbx_description
1 polymer ?
#
loop_
_entity_poly.entity_id
_entity_poly.type
_entity_poly.pdbx_seq_one_letter_code
_entity_poly.pdbx_strand_id
1 'polypeptide(L)'
;MAPYQFVYSKAYHLPVELEHKAYSAIKFLNFDAQAAGIKRMLQLNELNEFRYSAYENAKLYKKRTKLWHDKNIAIRVFEPGQKVLLFNSRLKLFLGKLKSWWSGPFVVIRA
;
A
#
# COMPACT_ATOMS: atom_id res chain seq x y z
N MET A 1 35.23 -21.77 26.74
CA MET A 1 36.62 -21.55 26.25
C MET A 1 36.56 -20.56 25.10
N ALA A 2 37.33 -19.46 25.18
CA ALA A 2 37.30 -18.41 24.16
C ALA A 2 38.21 -18.78 22.96
N PRO A 3 37.82 -18.49 21.71
CA PRO A 3 38.57 -18.88 20.50
C PRO A 3 40.05 -18.49 20.51
N TYR A 4 40.38 -17.36 21.16
CA TYR A 4 41.75 -16.86 21.31
C TYR A 4 42.68 -17.82 22.07
N GLN A 5 42.18 -18.50 23.12
CA GLN A 5 42.99 -19.42 23.94
C GLN A 5 43.44 -20.65 23.16
N PHE A 6 42.65 -21.08 22.16
CA PHE A 6 43.00 -22.21 21.30
C PHE A 6 44.13 -21.87 20.33
N VAL A 7 44.17 -20.62 19.85
CA VAL A 7 45.15 -20.15 18.86
C VAL A 7 46.49 -19.75 19.50
N TYR A 8 46.45 -19.16 20.71
CA TYR A 8 47.64 -18.55 21.32
C TYR A 8 48.11 -19.21 22.62
N SER A 9 47.36 -20.21 23.12
CA SER A 9 47.69 -20.98 24.34
C SER A 9 48.06 -20.14 25.58
N LYS A 10 47.62 -18.88 25.64
CA LYS A 10 47.82 -17.96 26.76
C LYS A 10 46.48 -17.53 27.36
N ALA A 11 46.43 -17.41 28.69
CA ALA A 11 45.27 -16.88 29.39
C ALA A 11 45.07 -15.40 29.01
N TYR A 12 43.88 -15.04 28.55
CA TYR A 12 43.56 -13.66 28.22
C TYR A 12 43.17 -12.92 29.50
N HIS A 13 43.97 -11.94 29.93
CA HIS A 13 43.56 -10.96 30.93
C HIS A 13 42.89 -9.81 30.17
N LEU A 14 41.59 -9.93 29.89
CA LEU A 14 40.84 -8.80 29.36
C LEU A 14 40.88 -7.71 30.45
N PRO A 15 41.35 -6.48 30.16
CA PRO A 15 41.38 -5.44 31.19
C PRO A 15 39.94 -5.15 31.61
N VAL A 16 39.68 -5.20 32.93
CA VAL A 16 38.38 -4.96 33.56
C VAL A 16 37.69 -3.69 33.04
N GLU A 17 38.46 -2.70 32.61
CA GLU A 17 37.97 -1.48 31.99
C GLU A 17 37.17 -1.72 30.69
N LEU A 18 37.60 -2.67 29.85
CA LEU A 18 36.87 -3.03 28.62
C LEU A 18 35.55 -3.73 28.96
N GLU A 19 35.56 -4.62 29.95
CA GLU A 19 34.35 -5.31 30.42
C GLU A 19 33.37 -4.32 31.06
N HIS A 20 33.86 -3.38 31.88
CA HIS A 20 33.06 -2.35 32.51
C HIS A 20 32.48 -1.34 31.50
N LYS A 21 33.24 -0.99 30.45
CA LYS A 21 32.76 -0.15 29.33
C LYS A 21 31.67 -0.87 28.54
N ALA A 22 31.85 -2.16 28.23
CA ALA A 22 30.82 -2.97 27.57
C ALA A 22 29.56 -3.11 28.43
N TYR A 23 29.72 -3.38 29.74
CA TYR A 23 28.62 -3.45 30.69
C TYR A 23 27.87 -2.11 30.82
N SER A 24 28.61 -1.00 30.89
CA SER A 24 28.01 0.35 30.95
C SER A 24 27.29 0.71 29.65
N ALA A 25 27.83 0.31 28.49
CA ALA A 25 27.15 0.46 27.20
C ALA A 25 25.86 -0.36 27.13
N ILE A 26 25.88 -1.61 27.61
CA ILE A 26 24.67 -2.46 27.71
C ILE A 26 23.64 -1.84 28.67
N LYS A 27 24.09 -1.35 29.83
CA LYS A 27 23.22 -0.69 30.82
C LYS A 27 22.61 0.60 30.28
N PHE A 28 23.37 1.36 29.47
CA PHE A 28 22.88 2.54 28.77
C PHE A 28 21.90 2.18 27.63
N LEU A 29 22.14 1.07 26.94
CA LEU A 29 21.28 0.53 25.87
C LEU A 29 20.05 -0.24 26.38
N ASN A 30 19.91 -0.45 27.70
CA ASN A 30 18.68 -0.94 28.33
C ASN A 30 17.58 0.13 28.24
N PHE A 31 17.12 0.42 27.01
CA PHE A 31 15.82 1.02 26.78
C PHE A 31 14.80 0.16 27.51
N ASP A 32 13.97 0.77 28.36
CA ASP A 32 12.87 0.08 29.02
C ASP A 32 11.99 -0.57 27.94
N ALA A 33 12.14 -1.88 27.79
CA ALA A 33 11.52 -2.65 26.73
C ALA A 33 9.99 -2.58 26.83
N GLN A 34 9.46 -2.43 28.05
CA GLN A 34 8.03 -2.26 28.28
C GLN A 34 7.57 -0.89 27.79
N ALA A 35 8.25 0.18 28.19
CA ALA A 35 7.93 1.54 27.73
C ALA A 35 8.04 1.68 26.20
N ALA A 36 9.09 1.09 25.59
CA ALA A 36 9.26 1.07 24.14
C ALA A 36 8.16 0.25 23.44
N GLY A 37 7.73 -0.86 24.03
CA GLY A 37 6.63 -1.68 23.54
C GLY A 37 5.30 -0.93 23.54
N ILE A 38 4.97 -0.25 24.65
CA ILE A 38 3.76 0.57 24.78
C ILE A 38 3.77 1.72 23.76
N LYS A 39 4.89 2.44 23.65
CA LYS A 39 5.04 3.52 22.67
C LYS A 39 4.82 3.04 21.23
N ARG A 40 5.40 1.90 20.86
CA ARG A 40 5.22 1.31 19.52
C ARG A 40 3.76 0.92 19.28
N MET A 41 3.10 0.33 20.28
CA MET A 41 1.69 -0.05 20.17
C MET A 41 0.79 1.17 19.95
N LEU A 42 1.01 2.26 20.68
CA LEU A 42 0.27 3.52 20.50
C LEU A 42 0.47 4.09 19.08
N GLN A 43 1.72 4.14 18.60
CA GLN A 43 2.02 4.62 17.24
C GLN A 43 1.34 3.77 16.16
N LEU A 44 1.25 2.46 16.34
CA LEU A 44 0.56 1.58 15.40
C LEU A 44 -0.96 1.81 15.40
N ASN A 45 -1.54 2.06 16.57
CA ASN A 45 -2.97 2.36 16.68
C ASN A 45 -3.31 3.69 15.98
N GLU A 46 -2.53 4.74 16.21
CA GLU A 46 -2.69 6.03 15.51
C GLU A 46 -2.62 5.84 13.98
N LEU A 47 -1.64 5.09 13.48
CA LEU A 47 -1.52 4.79 12.06
C LEU A 47 -2.73 4.03 11.50
N ASN A 48 -3.31 3.11 12.28
CA ASN A 48 -4.50 2.38 11.87
C ASN A 48 -5.73 3.30 11.79
N GLU A 49 -5.89 4.25 12.70
CA GLU A 49 -6.96 5.25 12.65
C GLU A 49 -6.84 6.16 11.41
N PHE A 50 -5.62 6.62 11.09
CA PHE A 50 -5.36 7.37 9.86
C PHE A 50 -5.71 6.56 8.60
N ARG A 51 -5.36 5.27 8.56
CA ARG A 51 -5.72 4.39 7.44
C ARG A 51 -7.23 4.21 7.33
N TYR A 52 -7.91 3.99 8.46
CA TYR A 52 -9.35 3.81 8.48
C TYR A 52 -10.09 5.05 7.96
N SER A 53 -9.72 6.23 8.45
CA SER A 53 -10.30 7.49 7.98
C SER A 53 -10.03 7.73 6.48
N ALA A 54 -8.82 7.43 6.00
CA ALA A 54 -8.49 7.53 4.57
C ALA A 54 -9.37 6.59 3.72
N TYR A 55 -9.59 5.35 4.17
CA TYR A 55 -10.44 4.39 3.44
C TYR A 55 -11.91 4.80 3.41
N GLU A 56 -12.47 5.26 4.53
CA GLU A 56 -13.85 5.76 4.57
C GLU A 56 -14.01 7.00 3.68
N ASN A 57 -13.05 7.92 3.70
CA ASN A 57 -13.05 9.08 2.80
C ASN A 57 -13.00 8.66 1.32
N ALA A 58 -12.13 7.72 0.96
CA ALA A 58 -12.03 7.20 -0.41
C ALA A 58 -13.33 6.52 -0.86
N LYS A 59 -13.97 5.74 0.03
CA LYS A 59 -15.26 5.07 -0.22
C LYS A 59 -16.38 6.09 -0.43
N LEU A 60 -16.45 7.13 0.42
CA LEU A 60 -17.42 8.21 0.30
C LEU A 60 -17.23 8.98 -1.01
N TYR A 61 -16.00 9.31 -1.38
CA TYR A 61 -15.70 9.99 -2.64
C TYR A 61 -16.19 9.16 -3.83
N LYS A 62 -15.82 7.87 -3.91
CA LYS A 62 -16.28 6.96 -4.96
C LYS A 62 -17.81 6.90 -5.05
N LYS A 63 -18.49 6.82 -3.90
CA LYS A 63 -19.96 6.79 -3.83
C LYS A 63 -20.57 8.09 -4.38
N ARG A 64 -20.06 9.26 -3.97
CA ARG A 64 -20.53 10.57 -4.45
C ARG A 64 -20.31 10.74 -5.95
N THR A 65 -19.12 10.40 -6.43
CA THR A 65 -18.79 10.49 -7.86
C THR A 65 -19.68 9.56 -8.69
N LYS A 66 -19.93 8.33 -8.22
CA LYS A 66 -20.86 7.42 -8.89
C LYS A 66 -22.27 7.99 -8.93
N LEU A 67 -22.80 8.49 -7.82
CA LEU A 67 -24.14 9.09 -7.79
C LEU A 67 -24.27 10.28 -8.73
N TRP A 68 -23.27 11.16 -8.79
CA TRP A 68 -23.26 12.28 -9.71
C TRP A 68 -23.19 11.81 -11.17
N HIS A 69 -22.35 10.83 -11.47
CA HIS A 69 -22.25 10.25 -12.81
C HIS A 69 -23.56 9.59 -13.22
N ASP A 70 -24.16 8.76 -12.36
CA ASP A 70 -25.42 8.04 -12.63
C ASP A 70 -26.58 9.00 -12.87
N LYS A 71 -26.65 10.13 -12.13
CA LYS A 71 -27.65 11.19 -12.37
C LYS A 71 -27.52 11.85 -13.74
N ASN A 72 -26.32 11.90 -14.30
CA ASN A 72 -26.05 12.55 -15.59
C ASN A 72 -26.12 11.59 -16.78
N ILE A 73 -26.27 10.27 -16.55
CA ILE A 73 -26.44 9.31 -17.63
C ILE A 73 -27.85 9.47 -18.20
N ALA A 74 -27.93 9.96 -19.43
CA ALA A 74 -29.16 9.92 -20.20
C ALA A 74 -29.44 8.47 -20.65
N ILE A 75 -30.58 7.92 -20.24
CA ILE A 75 -31.05 6.63 -20.73
C ILE A 75 -31.36 6.79 -22.22
N ARG A 76 -30.69 5.99 -23.05
CA ARG A 76 -30.98 5.90 -24.49
C ARG A 76 -31.63 4.56 -24.75
N VAL A 77 -32.85 4.60 -25.28
CA VAL A 77 -33.54 3.42 -25.81
C VAL A 77 -33.17 3.33 -27.29
N PHE A 78 -32.78 2.14 -27.73
CA PHE A 78 -32.40 1.89 -29.11
C PHE A 78 -33.51 1.09 -29.78
N GLU A 79 -33.90 1.52 -30.97
CA GLU A 79 -34.91 0.82 -31.78
C GLU A 79 -34.24 -0.12 -32.79
N PRO A 80 -34.85 -1.28 -33.11
CA PRO A 80 -34.39 -2.14 -34.18
C PRO A 80 -34.21 -1.37 -35.50
N GLY A 81 -33.09 -1.57 -36.19
CA GLY A 81 -32.74 -0.87 -37.42
C GLY A 81 -31.89 0.39 -37.24
N GLN A 82 -31.71 0.90 -36.01
CA GLN A 82 -30.83 2.04 -35.75
C GLN A 82 -29.35 1.66 -35.89
N LYS A 83 -28.53 2.59 -36.41
CA LYS A 83 -27.07 2.47 -36.45
C LYS A 83 -26.46 3.07 -35.19
N VAL A 84 -25.71 2.27 -34.44
CA VAL A 84 -25.07 2.64 -33.18
C VAL A 84 -23.58 2.36 -33.21
N LEU A 85 -22.80 3.13 -32.46
CA LEU A 85 -21.39 2.89 -32.23
C LEU A 85 -21.20 2.18 -30.89
N LEU A 86 -20.34 1.17 -30.84
CA LEU A 86 -20.03 0.46 -29.59
C LEU A 86 -18.80 1.06 -28.92
N PHE A 87 -18.93 1.45 -27.66
CA PHE A 87 -17.80 1.90 -26.85
C PHE A 87 -17.00 0.71 -26.30
N ASN A 88 -15.70 0.66 -26.59
CA ASN A 88 -14.80 -0.28 -25.93
C ASN A 88 -14.27 0.31 -24.61
N SER A 89 -14.81 -0.17 -23.48
CA SER A 89 -14.34 0.21 -22.14
C SER A 89 -13.00 -0.43 -21.75
N ARG A 90 -12.61 -1.52 -22.43
CA ARG A 90 -11.32 -2.19 -22.19
C ARG A 90 -10.21 -1.37 -22.83
N LEU A 91 -9.43 -0.68 -21.99
CA LEU A 91 -8.18 -0.02 -22.37
C LEU A 91 -7.24 -1.02 -23.05
N LYS A 92 -7.20 -1.00 -24.38
CA LYS A 92 -6.09 -1.59 -25.13
C LYS A 92 -5.08 -0.47 -25.33
N LEU A 93 -3.95 -0.54 -24.64
CA LEU A 93 -2.79 0.31 -24.95
C LEU A 93 -2.40 -0.01 -26.40
N PHE A 94 -2.62 0.94 -27.31
CA PHE A 94 -2.25 0.76 -28.71
C PHE A 94 -0.76 1.09 -28.86
N LEU A 95 0.05 0.10 -29.22
CA LEU A 95 1.44 0.30 -29.63
C LEU A 95 1.44 0.84 -31.07
N GLY A 96 1.28 2.17 -31.23
CA GLY A 96 1.19 2.84 -32.53
C GLY A 96 0.29 4.08 -32.50
N LYS A 97 -0.33 4.42 -33.63
CA LYS A 97 -1.27 5.55 -33.72
C LYS A 97 -2.50 5.31 -32.81
N LEU A 98 -2.89 6.37 -32.10
CA LEU A 98 -4.04 6.37 -31.20
C LEU A 98 -5.32 6.06 -32.00
N LYS A 99 -6.02 4.97 -31.66
CA LYS A 99 -7.28 4.57 -32.30
C LYS A 99 -8.47 5.07 -31.49
N SER A 100 -9.60 5.35 -32.15
CA SER A 100 -10.86 5.66 -31.47
C SER A 100 -11.30 4.48 -30.61
N TRP A 101 -11.91 4.79 -29.46
CA TRP A 101 -12.49 3.76 -28.58
C TRP A 101 -13.86 3.27 -29.07
N TRP A 102 -14.43 3.99 -30.04
CA TRP A 102 -15.66 3.64 -30.72
C TRP A 102 -15.38 2.66 -31.85
N SER A 103 -16.11 1.54 -31.85
CA SER A 103 -16.06 0.54 -32.92
C SER A 103 -17.34 0.59 -33.72
N GLY A 104 -17.19 0.57 -35.06
CA GLY A 104 -18.16 0.20 -36.08
C GLY A 104 -19.53 0.89 -36.06
N PRO A 105 -20.18 1.12 -37.21
CA PRO A 105 -21.63 1.26 -37.21
C PRO A 105 -22.25 -0.14 -37.11
N PHE A 106 -22.86 -0.45 -35.97
CA PHE A 106 -23.65 -1.67 -35.76
C PHE A 106 -25.13 -1.38 -35.95
N VAL A 107 -25.88 -2.33 -36.49
CA VAL A 107 -27.34 -2.24 -36.58
C VAL A 107 -27.96 -2.96 -35.40
N VAL A 108 -28.87 -2.30 -34.70
CA VAL A 108 -29.62 -2.92 -33.60
C VAL A 108 -30.63 -3.90 -34.20
N ILE A 109 -30.52 -5.19 -33.85
CA ILE A 109 -31.41 -6.24 -34.37
C ILE A 109 -32.61 -6.44 -33.44
N ARG A 110 -32.38 -6.33 -32.12
CA ARG A 110 -33.38 -6.43 -31.05
C ARG A 110 -32.99 -5.47 -29.93
N ALA A 111 -33.99 -4.82 -29.33
CA ALA A 111 -33.86 -3.93 -28.18
C ALA A 111 -34.01 -4.69 -26.86
#